data_AF-A0A9Q3F4K9-F1
#
_entry.id   AF-A0A9Q3F4K9-F1
#
_cell.length_a   1.000
_cell.length_b   1.000
_cell.length_c   1.000
_cell.angle_alpha   90.00
_cell.angle_beta   90.00
_cell.angle_gamma   90.00
#
_symmetry.space_group_name_H-M   'P 1'
#
loop_
_entity.id
_entity.type
_entity.pdbx_description
1 polymer ?
#
loop_
_entity_poly.entity_id
_entity_poly.type
_entity_poly.pdbx_seq_one_letter_code
_entity_poly.pdbx_strand_id
1 'polypeptide(L)'
;MDWVTGIFPGGKENLNACLVIVNRYSKISMFLPCHKEETAINTALLFWNNIISTCGIPKIIISDRDQKFTSEFWTNLYEIIGKETHIFYSLSFTDRWFSLKGDP
;
A
#
# COMPACT_ATOMS: atom_id res chain seq x y z
N MET A 1 -3.06 -0.87 2.43
CA MET A 1 -1.77 -1.41 1.96
C MET A 1 -1.07 -1.93 3.17
N ASP A 2 -0.46 -3.09 3.03
CA ASP A 2 0.17 -3.78 4.14
C ASP A 2 1.33 -4.63 3.63
N TRP A 3 2.32 -4.85 4.48
CA TRP A 3 3.48 -5.69 4.20
C TRP A 3 3.34 -7.04 4.87
N VAL A 4 3.31 -8.10 4.07
CA VAL A 4 3.51 -9.45 4.58
C VAL A 4 5.00 -9.76 4.51
N THR A 5 5.63 -9.89 5.68
CA THR A 5 7.05 -10.21 5.82
C THR A 5 7.25 -11.58 6.45
N GLY A 6 8.50 -12.09 6.45
CA GLY A 6 8.80 -13.43 6.99
C GLY A 6 8.44 -14.57 6.03
N ILE A 7 8.27 -14.25 4.74
CA ILE A 7 8.11 -15.24 3.69
C ILE A 7 9.49 -15.82 3.38
N PHE A 8 9.58 -17.14 3.22
CA PHE A 8 10.83 -17.78 2.82
C PHE A 8 11.27 -17.24 1.45
N PRO A 9 12.56 -16.84 1.29
CA PRO A 9 13.07 -16.35 0.02
C PRO A 9 12.78 -17.33 -1.11
N GLY A 10 12.22 -16.82 -2.21
CA GLY A 10 11.79 -17.66 -3.33
C GLY A 10 11.97 -17.02 -4.70
N GLY A 11 11.98 -17.86 -5.73
CA GLY A 11 12.17 -17.45 -7.12
C GLY A 11 13.62 -17.10 -7.45
N LYS A 12 13.86 -16.64 -8.69
CA LYS A 12 15.21 -16.28 -9.17
C LYS A 12 15.80 -15.08 -8.44
N GLU A 13 14.95 -14.21 -7.92
CA GLU A 13 15.33 -12.95 -7.26
C GLU A 13 15.35 -13.04 -5.73
N ASN A 14 15.07 -14.22 -5.15
CA ASN A 14 15.05 -14.43 -3.69
C ASN A 14 14.15 -13.44 -2.93
N LEU A 15 12.96 -13.17 -3.48
CA LEU A 15 11.98 -12.26 -2.88
C LEU A 15 11.48 -12.88 -1.56
N ASN A 16 11.43 -12.08 -0.50
CA ASN A 16 11.20 -12.53 0.89
C ASN A 16 10.05 -11.78 1.59
N ALA A 17 9.29 -10.98 0.85
CA ALA A 17 8.13 -10.26 1.32
C ALA A 17 7.08 -10.08 0.21
N CYS A 18 5.90 -9.60 0.60
CA CYS A 18 4.83 -9.27 -0.32
C CYS A 18 4.13 -7.99 0.12
N LEU A 19 4.00 -7.03 -0.82
CA LEU A 19 3.17 -5.85 -0.67
C LEU A 19 1.74 -6.22 -1.08
N VAL A 20 0.82 -6.09 -0.13
CA VAL A 20 -0.59 -6.42 -0.32
C VAL A 20 -1.41 -5.14 -0.45
N ILE A 21 -2.15 -5.06 -1.55
CA ILE A 21 -2.97 -3.89 -1.87
C ILE A 21 -4.37 -4.36 -2.24
N VAL A 22 -5.37 -3.82 -1.55
CA VAL A 22 -6.76 -4.17 -1.76
C VAL A 22 -7.53 -2.93 -2.21
N ASN A 23 -8.11 -2.98 -3.40
CA ASN A 23 -9.10 -1.99 -3.81
C ASN A 23 -10.41 -2.27 -3.06
N ARG A 24 -10.80 -1.37 -2.15
CA ARG A 24 -11.98 -1.57 -1.30
C ARG A 24 -13.30 -1.50 -2.06
N TYR A 25 -13.34 -0.85 -3.23
CA TYR A 25 -14.53 -0.75 -4.06
C TYR A 25 -14.76 -2.04 -4.85
N SER A 26 -13.78 -2.44 -5.68
CA SER A 26 -13.90 -3.62 -6.55
C SER A 26 -13.62 -4.95 -5.84
N LYS A 27 -13.06 -4.92 -4.63
CA LYS A 27 -12.57 -6.08 -3.88
C LYS A 27 -11.41 -6.83 -4.55
N ILE A 28 -10.80 -6.25 -5.57
CA ILE A 28 -9.59 -6.79 -6.19
C ILE A 28 -8.43 -6.63 -5.20
N SER A 29 -7.73 -7.74 -4.94
CA SER A 29 -6.50 -7.79 -4.16
C SER A 29 -5.32 -8.08 -5.09
N MET A 30 -4.27 -7.28 -4.98
CA MET A 30 -2.99 -7.49 -5.65
C MET A 30 -1.93 -7.85 -4.61
N PHE A 31 -1.19 -8.91 -4.92
CA PHE A 31 -0.09 -9.43 -4.13
C PHE A 31 1.19 -9.24 -4.93
N LEU A 32 1.97 -8.22 -4.57
CA LEU A 32 3.18 -7.85 -5.29
C LEU A 32 4.38 -8.43 -4.53
N PRO A 33 5.10 -9.43 -5.06
CA PRO A 33 6.27 -9.98 -4.40
C PRO A 33 7.42 -8.97 -4.44
N CYS A 34 8.16 -8.85 -3.34
CA CYS A 34 9.19 -7.83 -3.17
C CYS A 34 10.17 -8.21 -2.04
N HIS A 35 11.13 -7.33 -1.76
CA HIS A 35 12.05 -7.51 -0.63
C HIS A 35 11.53 -6.84 0.65
N LYS A 36 11.76 -7.45 1.81
CA LYS A 36 11.45 -6.85 3.11
C LYS A 36 12.18 -5.52 3.30
N GLU A 37 13.35 -5.38 2.68
CA GLU A 37 14.23 -4.23 2.74
C GLU A 37 13.88 -3.15 1.70
N GLU A 38 12.73 -3.24 1.02
CA GLU A 38 12.35 -2.20 0.05
C GLU A 38 12.30 -0.82 0.69
N THR A 39 12.79 0.15 -0.08
CA THR A 39 12.73 1.57 0.28
C THR A 39 11.32 2.12 0.02
N ALA A 40 11.01 3.27 0.61
CA ALA A 40 9.76 3.98 0.34
C ALA A 40 9.58 4.30 -1.16
N ILE A 41 10.67 4.66 -1.84
CA ILE A 41 10.68 4.97 -3.28
C ILE A 41 10.32 3.73 -4.10
N ASN A 42 11.00 2.60 -3.86
CA ASN A 42 10.71 1.36 -4.58
C ASN A 42 9.28 0.87 -4.31
N THR A 43 8.81 1.01 -3.07
CA THR A 43 7.43 0.69 -2.70
C THR A 43 6.44 1.54 -3.50
N ALA A 44 6.71 2.83 -3.68
CA ALA A 44 5.86 3.70 -4.47
C ALA A 44 5.91 3.43 -5.96
N LEU A 45 7.06 3.02 -6.51
CA LEU A 45 7.15 2.55 -7.89
C LEU A 45 6.35 1.27 -8.11
N LEU A 46 6.44 0.30 -7.18
CA LEU A 46 5.63 -0.92 -7.20
C LEU A 46 4.14 -0.57 -7.16
N PHE A 47 3.75 0.34 -6.28
CA PHE A 47 2.39 0.84 -6.19
C PHE A 47 1.94 1.51 -7.51
N TRP A 48 2.72 2.45 -8.03
CA TRP A 48 2.37 3.23 -9.22
C TRP A 48 2.18 2.33 -10.44
N ASN A 49 3.14 1.46 -10.72
CA ASN A 49 3.17 0.63 -11.91
C ASN A 49 2.01 -0.38 -11.96
N ASN A 50 1.60 -0.92 -10.81
CA ASN A 50 0.60 -1.99 -10.73
C ASN A 50 -0.80 -1.47 -10.41
N ILE A 51 -0.93 -0.44 -9.56
CA ILE A 51 -2.24 0.01 -9.05
C ILE A 51 -2.83 1.11 -9.91
N ILE A 52 -2.05 2.13 -10.27
CA ILE A 52 -2.59 3.30 -10.98
C ILE A 52 -3.08 2.90 -12.37
N SER A 53 -2.36 1.99 -13.04
CA SER A 53 -2.76 1.42 -14.33
C SER A 53 -4.07 0.63 -14.25
N THR A 54 -4.30 -0.09 -13.14
CA THR A 54 -5.43 -1.02 -12.99
C THR A 54 -6.67 -0.36 -12.39
N CYS A 55 -6.50 0.55 -11.43
CA CYS A 55 -7.58 1.12 -10.61
C CYS A 55 -7.73 2.63 -10.74
N GLY A 56 -6.82 3.30 -11.47
CA GLY A 56 -6.69 4.76 -11.49
C GLY A 56 -6.07 5.31 -10.20
N ILE A 57 -6.07 6.64 -10.08
CA ILE A 57 -5.55 7.34 -8.91
C ILE A 57 -6.53 7.13 -7.74
N PRO A 58 -6.10 6.51 -6.62
CA PRO A 58 -6.98 6.36 -5.47
C PRO A 58 -7.20 7.70 -4.77
N LYS A 59 -8.44 7.97 -4.35
CA LYS A 59 -8.75 9.13 -3.50
C LYS A 59 -8.33 8.93 -2.05
N ILE A 60 -8.33 7.68 -1.59
CA ILE A 60 -8.04 7.34 -0.19
C ILE A 60 -7.12 6.14 -0.16
N ILE A 61 -6.03 6.25 0.57
CA ILE A 61 -5.12 5.16 0.86
C ILE A 61 -5.11 4.93 2.36
N ILE A 62 -5.33 3.69 2.76
CA ILE A 62 -5.22 3.26 4.14
C ILE A 62 -4.02 2.35 4.21
N SER A 63 -3.02 2.71 5.00
CA SER A 63 -1.83 1.90 5.26
C SER A 63 -1.63 1.68 6.76
N ASP A 64 -0.78 0.73 7.11
CA ASP A 64 -0.22 0.66 8.45
C ASP A 64 0.78 1.80 8.71
N ARG A 65 1.34 1.89 9.92
CA ARG A 65 2.32 2.92 10.31
C ARG A 65 3.77 2.51 10.01
N ASP A 66 4.00 1.66 9.01
CA ASP A 66 5.36 1.31 8.59
C ASP A 66 6.07 2.56 8.04
N GLN A 67 7.34 2.73 8.41
CA GLN A 67 8.20 3.84 7.97
C GLN A 67 8.26 3.95 6.45
N LYS A 68 8.09 2.84 5.73
CA LYS A 68 8.03 2.79 4.27
C LYS A 68 6.85 3.57 3.69
N PHE A 69 5.77 3.78 4.46
CA PHE A 69 4.58 4.53 4.04
C PHE A 69 4.47 5.90 4.72
N THR A 70 5.08 6.08 5.89
CA THR A 70 5.05 7.36 6.62
C THR A 70 6.19 8.31 6.22
N SER A 71 7.05 7.92 5.28
CA SER A 71 8.16 8.77 4.82
C SER A 71 7.66 10.04 4.12
N GLU A 72 8.42 11.13 4.25
CA GLU A 72 8.16 12.40 3.55
C GLU A 72 7.96 12.24 2.04
N PHE A 73 8.64 11.26 1.45
CA PHE A 73 8.47 10.90 0.04
C PHE A 73 7.01 10.70 -0.37
N TRP A 74 6.20 10.00 0.43
CA TRP A 74 4.80 9.74 0.09
C TRP A 74 3.97 11.02 0.16
N THR A 75 4.17 11.84 1.20
CA THR A 75 3.53 13.16 1.30
C THR A 75 3.81 14.00 0.06
N ASN A 76 5.08 14.13 -0.32
CA ASN A 76 5.49 14.91 -1.49
C ASN A 76 4.97 14.31 -2.80
N LEU A 77 4.97 12.99 -2.93
CA LEU A 77 4.44 12.29 -4.10
C LEU A 77 2.95 12.61 -4.32
N TYR A 78 2.11 12.60 -3.28
CA TYR A 78 0.70 12.92 -3.43
C TYR A 78 0.41 14.41 -3.61
N GLU A 79 1.23 15.29 -3.04
CA GLU A 79 1.14 16.72 -3.37
C GLU A 79 1.32 16.97 -4.87
N ILE A 80 2.18 16.19 -5.53
CA ILE A 80 2.43 16.25 -6.98
C ILE A 80 1.29 15.60 -7.78
N ILE A 81 0.81 14.41 -7.36
CA ILE A 81 -0.23 13.65 -8.10
C ILE A 81 -1.61 14.34 -8.03
N GLY A 82 -1.86 15.15 -7.00
CA GLY A 82 -3.06 15.96 -6.85
C GLY A 82 -3.66 15.90 -5.45
N LYS A 83 -4.15 17.06 -4.98
CA LYS A 83 -4.59 17.34 -3.60
C LYS A 83 -5.77 16.51 -3.07
N GLU A 84 -6.43 15.71 -3.90
CA GLU A 84 -7.59 14.92 -3.49
C GLU A 84 -7.23 13.54 -2.90
N THR A 85 -5.94 13.16 -2.88
CA THR A 85 -5.53 11.90 -2.26
C THR A 85 -5.25 12.08 -0.77
N HIS A 86 -6.01 11.38 0.07
CA HIS A 86 -5.81 11.38 1.52
C HIS A 86 -5.19 10.04 1.99
N ILE A 87 -4.06 10.12 2.70
CA ILE A 87 -3.45 8.96 3.35
C ILE A 87 -3.90 8.89 4.80
N PHE A 88 -4.27 7.68 5.20
CA PHE A 88 -4.69 7.35 6.55
C PHE A 88 -3.86 6.20 7.08
N TYR A 89 -3.21 6.39 8.23
CA TYR A 89 -2.47 5.33 8.89
C TYR A 89 -3.32 4.67 10.00
N SER A 90 -3.28 3.34 10.09
CA SER A 90 -3.96 2.54 11.14
C SER A 90 -2.98 1.58 11.80
N LEU A 91 -3.14 1.27 13.09
CA LEU A 91 -2.31 0.27 13.78
C LEU A 91 -2.72 -1.17 13.47
N SER A 92 -3.99 -1.35 13.11
CA SER A 92 -4.51 -2.65 12.70
C SER A 92 -5.37 -2.49 11.45
N PHE A 93 -5.39 -3.54 10.62
CA PHE A 93 -6.26 -3.61 9.46
C PHE A 93 -7.75 -3.50 9.84
N THR A 94 -8.09 -3.88 11.09
CA THR A 94 -9.46 -4.00 11.62
C THR A 94 -10.06 -2.69 12.16
N ASP A 95 -9.29 -1.84 12.85
CA ASP A 95 -9.85 -0.69 13.59
C ASP A 95 -10.54 0.34 12.69
N ARG A 96 -10.10 0.45 11.42
CA ARG A 96 -10.70 1.35 10.44
C ARG A 96 -11.59 0.66 9.41
N TRP A 97 -11.56 -0.66 9.35
CA TRP A 97 -12.32 -1.47 8.39
C TRP A 97 -13.83 -1.36 8.64
N PHE A 98 -14.23 -1.39 9.92
CA PHE A 98 -15.62 -1.26 10.34
C PHE A 98 -16.07 0.20 10.43
N SER A 99 -15.22 1.10 10.95
CA SER A 99 -15.56 2.52 11.13
C SER A 99 -15.88 3.26 9.83
N LEU A 100 -15.25 2.90 8.71
CA LEU A 100 -15.52 3.53 7.40
C LEU A 100 -16.67 2.88 6.62
N LYS A 101 -17.25 1.80 7.12
CA LYS A 101 -18.40 1.15 6.47
C LYS A 101 -19.74 1.73 6.89
N GLY A 102 -19.82 2.48 8.00
CA GLY A 102 -21.13 2.92 8.51
C GLY A 102 -22.08 1.75 8.75
N ASP A 103 -21.54 0.56 9.02
CA ASP A 103 -22.34 -0.56 9.51
C ASP A 103 -22.63 -0.30 11.00
N PRO A 104 -23.87 -0.51 11.49
CA PRO A 104 -24.24 -0.28 12.89
C PRO A 104 -23.47 -1.17 13.89
#